data_AF-Q8EVA2-F1
#
_entry.id   AF-Q8EVA2-F1
#
_cell.length_a   1.000
_cell.length_b   1.000
_cell.length_c   1.000
_cell.angle_alpha   90.00
_cell.angle_beta   90.00
_cell.angle_gamma   90.00
#
_symmetry.space_group_name_H-M   'P 1'
#
loop_
_entity.id
_entity.type
_entity.pdbx_description
1 polymer ?
#
loop_
_entity_poly.entity_id
_entity_poly.type
_entity_poly.pdbx_seq_one_letter_code
_entity_poly.pdbx_strand_id
1 'polypeptide(L)'
;MKIKKIKLLKALALTGAFGIVATVPVIVSACSSTNNGGNNQGGGSGGTTQTEKITPELNEKVSLGGSLKDIYDSTGTKKTNELIAEEIKANINSVFKNGEKLAAESDLKITVNGNFPETLSNWKDLPYLDSSETADNATADKSWSATASLNKVLYPTTSKQIDIKSLDDLYTKLDEATIKAALKEGGVTTTETSKSFTIKNRPGLTNDDLIHVNVEETKSDDTKVQHDLQIPTSDINLVVSDLTVKVEGQNIETTENTKTTTEFDFNIGIDTTTHYNQGSETSTAQTEDAVKVEQVLKDLKLATADGNNTKLDNEALIKALGVYTVTFSLDDAKVTKDSVQSRAPVDTKYTVTLKATPNKDSNNTYVWDDGTSDAKDITFPVTIKIGS
;
A
#
# COMPACT_ATOMS: atom_id res chain seq x y z
N MET A 1 12.90 20.36 -9.37
CA MET A 1 12.35 19.05 -9.75
C MET A 1 12.92 18.05 -8.76
N LYS A 2 12.11 17.52 -7.83
CA LYS A 2 12.61 16.51 -6.88
C LYS A 2 12.51 15.14 -7.56
N ILE A 3 13.63 14.43 -7.58
CA ILE A 3 13.83 13.11 -8.19
C ILE A 3 12.80 12.13 -7.64
N LYS A 4 12.14 11.36 -8.52
CA LYS A 4 11.26 10.25 -8.14
C LYS A 4 12.09 9.26 -7.33
N LYS A 5 11.72 9.03 -6.07
CA LYS A 5 12.46 8.10 -5.21
C LYS A 5 12.07 6.68 -5.61
N ILE A 6 12.95 6.01 -6.34
CA ILE A 6 12.84 4.58 -6.64
C ILE A 6 13.38 3.83 -5.43
N LYS A 7 12.62 2.85 -4.91
CA LYS A 7 13.05 2.00 -3.80
C LYS A 7 13.12 0.54 -4.24
N LEU A 8 14.13 -0.16 -3.75
CA LEU A 8 14.30 -1.57 -4.03
C LEU A 8 13.24 -2.37 -3.26
N LEU A 9 12.51 -3.26 -3.96
CA LEU A 9 11.69 -4.29 -3.34
C LEU A 9 12.60 -5.35 -2.73
N LYS A 10 13.18 -5.00 -1.60
CA LYS A 10 13.73 -5.94 -0.64
C LYS A 10 12.59 -6.85 -0.22
N ALA A 11 12.82 -8.17 -0.21
CA ALA A 11 11.82 -9.20 0.07
C ALA A 11 10.83 -8.77 1.17
N LEU A 12 9.56 -9.20 1.06
CA LEU A 12 8.53 -9.09 2.10
C LEU A 12 8.91 -9.84 3.42
N ALA A 13 10.18 -10.16 3.58
CA ALA A 13 10.86 -10.59 4.77
C ALA A 13 12.34 -10.20 4.60
N LEU A 14 12.85 -9.24 5.38
CA LEU A 14 14.29 -9.08 5.53
C LEU A 14 14.65 -9.01 7.02
N THR A 15 15.17 -10.16 7.46
CA THR A 15 16.07 -10.51 8.58
C THR A 15 16.07 -9.68 9.87
N GLY A 16 15.99 -10.42 10.98
CA GLY A 16 15.86 -9.95 12.36
C GLY A 16 15.53 -11.15 13.24
N ALA A 17 16.56 -11.78 13.79
CA ALA A 17 16.49 -13.04 14.53
C ALA A 17 15.61 -12.94 15.79
N PHE A 18 14.74 -13.93 15.99
CA PHE A 18 14.37 -14.34 17.35
C PHE A 18 14.90 -15.76 17.53
N GLY A 19 15.98 -15.88 18.29
CA GLY A 19 16.38 -17.15 18.86
C GLY A 19 15.20 -17.69 19.66
N ILE A 20 14.82 -18.93 19.36
CA ILE A 20 14.03 -19.74 20.28
C ILE A 20 14.84 -19.80 21.59
N VAL A 21 14.35 -19.15 22.63
CA VAL A 21 14.70 -19.55 23.99
C VAL A 21 13.43 -20.07 24.61
N ALA A 22 13.32 -21.40 24.62
CA ALA A 22 12.41 -22.08 25.52
C ALA A 22 12.86 -21.77 26.95
N THR A 23 12.21 -20.80 27.60
CA THR A 23 12.17 -20.74 29.05
C THR A 23 10.71 -20.84 29.46
N VAL A 24 10.32 -22.05 29.82
CA VAL A 24 9.14 -22.33 30.63
C VAL A 24 9.28 -21.53 31.93
N PRO A 25 8.37 -20.64 32.29
CA PRO A 25 8.23 -20.26 33.68
C PRO A 25 7.57 -21.45 34.38
N VAL A 26 8.40 -22.24 35.06
CA VAL A 26 7.93 -23.07 36.16
C VAL A 26 7.44 -22.09 37.22
N ILE A 27 6.14 -21.79 37.25
CA ILE A 27 5.53 -21.29 38.48
C ILE A 27 5.25 -22.51 39.33
N VAL A 28 6.22 -22.74 40.21
CA VAL A 28 6.13 -23.60 41.38
C VAL A 28 4.91 -23.14 42.19
N SER A 29 3.96 -24.05 42.44
CA SER A 29 3.03 -23.91 43.55
C SER A 29 3.84 -23.76 44.83
N ALA A 30 4.02 -22.53 45.31
CA ALA A 30 4.37 -22.29 46.68
C ALA A 30 3.07 -22.27 47.48
N CYS A 31 2.61 -23.46 47.88
CA CYS A 31 1.95 -23.58 49.17
C CYS A 31 2.96 -23.07 50.22
N SER A 32 2.85 -21.80 50.61
CA SER A 32 3.44 -21.34 51.86
C SER A 32 2.52 -21.83 52.99
N SER A 33 2.72 -23.08 53.41
CA SER A 33 2.42 -23.46 54.78
C SER A 33 3.69 -23.19 55.60
N THR A 34 3.68 -22.10 56.34
CA THR A 34 4.50 -22.01 57.56
C THR A 34 3.54 -21.85 58.71
N ASN A 35 3.11 -22.99 59.23
CA ASN A 35 2.46 -23.08 60.52
C ASN A 35 3.57 -23.31 61.54
N ASN A 36 3.88 -22.31 62.37
CA ASN A 36 4.23 -22.53 63.77
C ASN A 36 4.20 -21.23 64.60
N GLY A 37 3.15 -21.10 65.41
CA GLY A 37 3.22 -20.65 66.81
C GLY A 37 3.20 -19.15 67.12
N GLY A 38 2.03 -18.62 67.50
CA GLY A 38 1.93 -17.46 68.42
C GLY A 38 0.74 -16.53 68.18
N ASN A 39 -0.21 -16.51 69.14
CA ASN A 39 -1.31 -15.56 69.30
C ASN A 39 -0.94 -14.10 68.97
N ASN A 40 -1.75 -13.39 68.16
CA ASN A 40 -2.62 -12.30 68.64
C ASN A 40 -3.53 -11.72 67.54
N GLN A 41 -4.73 -11.30 67.95
CA GLN A 41 -5.74 -10.58 67.16
C GLN A 41 -5.24 -9.24 66.61
N GLY A 42 -5.69 -8.88 65.39
CA GLY A 42 -5.61 -7.51 64.90
C GLY A 42 -5.80 -7.40 63.39
N GLY A 43 -6.91 -6.82 62.97
CA GLY A 43 -7.31 -6.67 61.57
C GLY A 43 -6.32 -5.91 60.69
N GLY A 44 -6.27 -6.35 59.43
CA GLY A 44 -5.52 -5.72 58.36
C GLY A 44 -5.75 -6.55 57.11
N SER A 45 -6.92 -6.40 56.49
CA SER A 45 -7.20 -6.96 55.16
C SER A 45 -6.31 -6.22 54.16
N GLY A 46 -5.09 -6.72 53.99
CA GLY A 46 -4.26 -6.45 52.83
C GLY A 46 -4.85 -7.22 51.67
N GLY A 47 -5.96 -6.72 51.12
CA GLY A 47 -6.55 -7.25 49.91
C GLY A 47 -5.56 -7.06 48.77
N THR A 48 -4.80 -8.10 48.45
CA THR A 48 -4.21 -8.23 47.13
C THR A 48 -5.37 -8.24 46.15
N THR A 49 -5.55 -7.13 45.43
CA THR A 49 -6.42 -7.07 44.27
C THR A 49 -5.98 -8.21 43.36
N GLN A 50 -6.80 -9.27 43.24
CA GLN A 50 -6.62 -10.21 42.14
C GLN A 50 -6.90 -9.40 40.89
N THR A 51 -5.86 -9.06 40.14
CA THR A 51 -6.03 -8.53 38.79
C THR A 51 -6.73 -9.62 37.99
N GLU A 52 -7.93 -9.33 37.49
CA GLU A 52 -8.67 -10.25 36.64
C GLU A 52 -7.81 -10.61 35.42
N LYS A 53 -7.62 -11.90 35.17
CA LYS A 53 -6.91 -12.37 33.99
C LYS A 53 -7.79 -12.17 32.76
N ILE A 54 -7.18 -11.71 31.67
CA ILE A 54 -7.82 -11.48 30.38
C ILE A 54 -7.37 -12.57 29.42
N THR A 55 -8.32 -13.37 28.93
CA THR A 55 -8.09 -14.31 27.82
C THR A 55 -8.39 -13.60 26.50
N PRO A 56 -7.45 -13.45 25.57
CA PRO A 56 -7.70 -12.80 24.29
C PRO A 56 -8.79 -13.50 23.47
N GLU A 57 -9.73 -12.75 22.91
CA GLU A 57 -10.83 -13.27 22.08
C GLU A 57 -10.64 -12.84 20.61
N LEU A 58 -9.71 -13.50 19.91
CA LEU A 58 -9.39 -13.21 18.51
C LEU A 58 -10.58 -13.53 17.58
N ASN A 59 -10.87 -12.62 16.64
CA ASN A 59 -11.88 -12.84 15.59
C ASN A 59 -11.46 -13.95 14.62
N GLU A 60 -12.43 -14.56 13.93
CA GLU A 60 -12.13 -15.62 12.96
C GLU A 60 -11.57 -15.07 11.65
N LYS A 61 -12.10 -13.92 11.25
CA LYS A 61 -11.67 -13.13 10.11
C LYS A 61 -11.42 -11.72 10.60
N VAL A 62 -10.30 -11.17 10.18
CA VAL A 62 -9.83 -9.82 10.49
C VAL A 62 -9.56 -9.15 9.15
N SER A 63 -10.27 -8.05 8.90
CA SER A 63 -10.08 -7.22 7.71
C SER A 63 -9.66 -5.84 8.15
N LEU A 64 -8.46 -5.43 7.75
CA LEU A 64 -7.90 -4.10 7.99
C LEU A 64 -7.59 -3.44 6.64
N GLY A 65 -7.38 -2.13 6.66
CA GLY A 65 -6.92 -1.38 5.49
C GLY A 65 -6.03 -0.23 5.92
N GLY A 66 -5.00 0.05 5.14
CA GLY A 66 -3.99 1.04 5.49
C GLY A 66 -2.92 1.18 4.42
N SER A 67 -1.87 1.94 4.69
CA SER A 67 -0.77 2.15 3.75
C SER A 67 -0.01 0.85 3.50
N LEU A 68 0.64 0.73 2.33
CA LEU A 68 1.63 -0.33 2.10
C LEU A 68 2.71 -0.36 3.20
N LYS A 69 3.05 0.81 3.77
CA LYS A 69 4.06 0.95 4.83
C LYS A 69 3.68 0.24 6.14
N ASP A 70 2.39 -0.01 6.36
CA ASP A 70 1.88 -0.68 7.55
C ASP A 70 2.06 -2.20 7.47
N ILE A 71 2.48 -2.72 6.31
CA ILE A 71 2.81 -4.14 6.12
C ILE A 71 4.17 -4.35 5.43
N TYR A 72 4.79 -3.30 4.89
CA TYR A 72 6.04 -3.40 4.15
C TYR A 72 7.00 -2.24 4.41
N ASP A 73 8.24 -2.56 4.78
CA ASP A 73 9.31 -1.59 4.94
C ASP A 73 10.37 -1.74 3.83
N SER A 74 10.31 -0.83 2.86
CA SER A 74 11.30 -0.69 1.77
C SER A 74 12.76 -0.51 2.23
N THR A 75 13.01 -0.08 3.47
CA THR A 75 14.37 0.05 4.01
C THR A 75 14.94 -1.29 4.51
N GLY A 76 14.05 -2.20 4.93
CA GLY A 76 14.37 -3.46 5.57
C GLY A 76 14.73 -3.32 7.05
N THR A 77 14.28 -2.27 7.73
CA THR A 77 14.51 -2.04 9.16
C THR A 77 13.53 -2.84 10.02
N LYS A 78 12.27 -2.98 9.55
CA LYS A 78 11.24 -3.81 10.19
C LYS A 78 10.80 -4.96 9.28
N LYS A 79 10.39 -6.05 9.90
CA LYS A 79 9.77 -7.18 9.20
C LYS A 79 8.26 -7.00 9.04
N THR A 80 7.70 -7.60 8.00
CA THR A 80 6.24 -7.68 7.76
C THR A 80 5.46 -8.17 8.98
N ASN A 81 5.93 -9.22 9.66
CA ASN A 81 5.31 -9.71 10.90
C ASN A 81 5.29 -8.65 12.02
N GLU A 82 6.31 -7.80 12.12
CA GLU A 82 6.38 -6.74 13.13
C GLU A 82 5.41 -5.61 12.78
N LEU A 83 5.38 -5.21 11.51
CA LEU A 83 4.46 -4.19 11.01
C LEU A 83 2.99 -4.61 11.18
N ILE A 84 2.64 -5.84 10.79
CA ILE A 84 1.29 -6.38 11.02
C ILE A 84 0.96 -6.46 12.52
N ALA A 85 1.93 -6.78 13.37
CA ALA A 85 1.69 -6.79 14.83
C ALA A 85 1.42 -5.38 15.38
N GLU A 86 2.13 -4.37 14.88
CA GLU A 86 1.87 -2.95 15.21
C GLU A 86 0.48 -2.54 14.74
N GLU A 87 0.09 -2.96 13.54
CA GLU A 87 -1.20 -2.63 12.95
C GLU A 87 -2.38 -3.32 13.66
N ILE A 88 -2.22 -4.57 14.06
CA ILE A 88 -3.18 -5.26 14.93
C ILE A 88 -3.30 -4.55 16.28
N LYS A 89 -2.20 -4.04 16.84
CA LYS A 89 -2.22 -3.30 18.11
C LYS A 89 -2.93 -1.95 17.96
N ALA A 90 -2.73 -1.25 16.86
CA ALA A 90 -3.41 0.01 16.55
C ALA A 90 -4.92 -0.18 16.36
N ASN A 91 -5.34 -1.34 15.82
CA ASN A 91 -6.72 -1.67 15.52
C ASN A 91 -7.31 -2.75 16.43
N ILE A 92 -6.85 -2.83 17.68
CA ILE A 92 -7.13 -3.95 18.58
C ILE A 92 -8.62 -4.25 18.78
N ASN A 93 -9.47 -3.22 18.73
CA ASN A 93 -10.93 -3.34 18.87
C ASN A 93 -11.61 -3.98 17.66
N SER A 94 -10.98 -3.91 16.48
CA SER A 94 -11.45 -4.57 15.26
C SER A 94 -10.94 -6.01 15.17
N VAL A 95 -9.81 -6.30 15.84
CA VAL A 95 -9.15 -7.62 15.78
C VAL A 95 -9.65 -8.58 16.87
N PHE A 96 -9.93 -8.07 18.07
CA PHE A 96 -10.35 -8.87 19.22
C PHE A 96 -11.73 -8.43 19.70
N LYS A 97 -12.60 -9.40 20.02
CA LYS A 97 -13.94 -9.12 20.60
C LYS A 97 -13.85 -8.38 21.93
N ASN A 98 -12.79 -8.63 22.68
CA ASN A 98 -12.48 -7.98 23.94
C ASN A 98 -11.32 -6.98 23.83
N GLY A 99 -11.17 -6.35 22.66
CA GLY A 99 -10.08 -5.40 22.37
C GLY A 99 -9.96 -4.25 23.38
N GLU A 100 -11.07 -3.71 23.88
CA GLU A 100 -11.04 -2.62 24.87
C GLU A 100 -10.35 -3.03 26.18
N LYS A 101 -10.55 -4.28 26.62
CA LYS A 101 -9.88 -4.83 27.81
C LYS A 101 -8.39 -5.01 27.57
N LEU A 102 -8.03 -5.54 26.41
CA LEU A 102 -6.62 -5.72 26.03
C LEU A 102 -5.91 -4.36 25.89
N ALA A 103 -6.57 -3.35 25.34
CA ALA A 103 -6.02 -2.00 25.17
C ALA A 103 -5.70 -1.30 26.51
N ALA A 104 -6.35 -1.70 27.60
CA ALA A 104 -6.10 -1.17 28.93
C ALA A 104 -4.81 -1.73 29.58
N GLU A 105 -4.26 -2.82 29.04
CA GLU A 105 -3.04 -3.45 29.56
C GLU A 105 -1.79 -2.70 29.12
N SER A 106 -1.11 -2.07 30.07
CA SER A 106 0.05 -1.20 29.80
C SER A 106 1.27 -1.92 29.22
N ASP A 107 1.43 -3.22 29.50
CA ASP A 107 2.54 -4.06 29.03
C ASP A 107 2.12 -5.01 27.89
N LEU A 108 0.96 -4.76 27.26
CA LEU A 108 0.45 -5.57 26.16
C LEU A 108 1.46 -5.66 25.01
N LYS A 109 1.84 -6.89 24.69
CA LYS A 109 2.70 -7.24 23.56
C LYS A 109 1.94 -8.15 22.61
N ILE A 110 1.95 -7.78 21.34
CA ILE A 110 1.39 -8.58 20.25
C ILE A 110 2.55 -9.01 19.37
N THR A 111 2.57 -10.29 19.00
CA THR A 111 3.50 -10.83 18.01
C THR A 111 2.73 -11.64 16.99
N VAL A 112 3.18 -11.58 15.75
CA VAL A 112 2.50 -12.19 14.61
C VAL A 112 3.45 -13.11 13.87
N ASN A 113 2.92 -14.20 13.32
CA ASN A 113 3.61 -15.00 12.32
C ASN A 113 2.66 -15.33 11.15
N GLY A 114 2.94 -14.72 9.99
CA GLY A 114 2.27 -15.03 8.73
C GLY A 114 3.00 -16.03 7.83
N ASN A 115 4.11 -16.61 8.29
CA ASN A 115 4.95 -17.53 7.51
C ASN A 115 5.41 -16.94 6.16
N PHE A 116 5.69 -15.63 6.11
CA PHE A 116 6.17 -14.97 4.91
C PHE A 116 7.54 -15.51 4.49
N PRO A 117 7.79 -15.69 3.17
CA PRO A 117 9.03 -16.25 2.67
C PRO A 117 10.20 -15.30 2.96
N GLU A 118 11.27 -15.80 3.56
CA GLU A 118 12.48 -15.02 3.89
C GLU A 118 13.24 -14.50 2.67
N THR A 119 13.00 -15.10 1.50
CA THR A 119 13.65 -14.75 0.23
C THR A 119 12.63 -14.85 -0.90
N LEU A 120 12.75 -13.95 -1.88
CA LEU A 120 11.94 -13.99 -3.09
C LEU A 120 12.56 -14.98 -4.09
N SER A 121 12.09 -16.21 -4.06
CA SER A 121 12.67 -17.33 -4.82
C SER A 121 12.23 -17.36 -6.28
N ASN A 122 11.03 -16.84 -6.56
CA ASN A 122 10.46 -16.79 -7.91
C ASN A 122 11.02 -15.63 -8.74
N TRP A 123 11.37 -14.53 -8.07
CA TRP A 123 11.89 -13.31 -8.69
C TRP A 123 13.41 -13.39 -8.91
N LYS A 124 13.81 -13.54 -10.18
CA LYS A 124 15.21 -13.80 -10.57
C LYS A 124 15.81 -12.64 -11.35
N ASP A 125 17.06 -12.78 -11.76
CA ASP A 125 17.78 -11.85 -12.65
C ASP A 125 17.92 -10.42 -12.09
N LEU A 126 17.91 -9.41 -12.97
CA LEU A 126 18.28 -8.03 -12.61
C LEU A 126 17.25 -7.41 -11.66
N PRO A 127 17.65 -6.61 -10.66
CA PRO A 127 16.73 -5.77 -9.91
C PRO A 127 16.16 -4.64 -10.77
N TYR A 128 15.01 -4.09 -10.36
CA TYR A 128 14.47 -2.87 -10.99
C TYR A 128 15.48 -1.73 -10.90
N LEU A 129 16.00 -1.50 -9.70
CA LEU A 129 17.13 -0.61 -9.44
C LEU A 129 18.11 -1.33 -8.52
N ASP A 130 19.35 -1.46 -8.96
CA ASP A 130 20.42 -2.05 -8.17
C ASP A 130 20.72 -1.19 -6.94
N SER A 131 21.07 -1.86 -5.83
CA SER A 131 21.35 -1.18 -4.55
C SER A 131 22.54 -0.21 -4.59
N SER A 132 23.42 -0.32 -5.59
CA SER A 132 24.53 0.60 -5.82
C SER A 132 24.17 1.77 -6.74
N GLU A 133 22.96 1.78 -7.30
CA GLU A 133 22.49 2.77 -8.27
C GLU A 133 21.33 3.61 -7.73
N THR A 134 21.09 4.72 -8.41
CA THR A 134 19.98 5.66 -8.20
C THR A 134 19.24 5.83 -9.53
N ALA A 135 18.05 6.40 -9.49
CA ALA A 135 17.28 6.69 -10.71
C ALA A 135 18.07 7.50 -11.75
N ASP A 136 19.00 8.36 -11.32
CA ASP A 136 19.74 9.28 -12.18
C ASP A 136 20.99 8.64 -12.82
N ASN A 137 21.45 7.48 -12.33
CA ASN A 137 22.66 6.81 -12.82
C ASN A 137 22.47 5.30 -13.07
N ALA A 138 21.23 4.84 -13.16
CA ALA A 138 20.91 3.45 -13.41
C ALA A 138 21.45 2.99 -14.78
N THR A 139 22.00 1.78 -14.84
CA THR A 139 22.53 1.18 -16.08
C THR A 139 21.79 -0.09 -16.43
N ALA A 140 21.57 -0.35 -17.72
CA ALA A 140 20.78 -1.50 -18.18
C ALA A 140 21.39 -2.87 -17.80
N ASP A 141 22.71 -2.92 -17.53
CA ASP A 141 23.42 -4.13 -17.11
C ASP A 141 23.18 -4.48 -15.63
N LYS A 142 22.69 -3.53 -14.82
CA LYS A 142 22.48 -3.71 -13.38
C LYS A 142 21.04 -3.48 -12.94
N SER A 143 20.34 -2.58 -13.63
CA SER A 143 19.00 -2.13 -13.30
C SER A 143 18.14 -2.21 -14.53
N TRP A 144 17.13 -3.09 -14.53
CA TRP A 144 16.28 -3.19 -15.70
C TRP A 144 15.40 -1.95 -15.92
N SER A 145 15.21 -1.10 -14.90
CA SER A 145 14.57 0.22 -15.07
C SER A 145 15.28 1.12 -16.09
N ALA A 146 16.58 0.89 -16.34
CA ALA A 146 17.37 1.61 -17.33
C ALA A 146 17.36 0.94 -18.72
N THR A 147 16.59 -0.13 -18.91
CA THR A 147 16.41 -0.76 -20.22
C THR A 147 15.73 0.23 -21.16
N ALA A 148 16.34 0.45 -22.33
CA ALA A 148 15.76 1.32 -23.35
C ALA A 148 14.44 0.74 -23.89
N SER A 149 13.50 1.63 -24.24
CA SER A 149 12.25 1.26 -24.94
C SER A 149 11.33 0.29 -24.17
N LEU A 150 11.32 0.34 -22.83
CA LEU A 150 10.30 -0.34 -22.04
C LEU A 150 8.91 0.24 -22.34
N ASN A 151 8.01 -0.62 -22.78
CA ASN A 151 6.61 -0.24 -22.95
C ASN A 151 5.93 -0.21 -21.59
N LYS A 152 5.63 0.99 -21.09
CA LYS A 152 4.93 1.15 -19.81
C LYS A 152 3.46 0.87 -19.99
N VAL A 153 2.94 -0.08 -19.23
CA VAL A 153 1.54 -0.49 -19.27
C VAL A 153 1.00 -0.45 -17.85
N LEU A 154 0.08 0.48 -17.59
CA LEU A 154 -0.60 0.56 -16.30
C LEU A 154 -1.59 -0.61 -16.18
N TYR A 155 -1.58 -1.28 -15.02
CA TYR A 155 -2.58 -2.29 -14.69
C TYR A 155 -3.98 -1.67 -14.78
N PRO A 156 -4.92 -2.30 -15.50
CA PRO A 156 -6.19 -1.66 -15.82
C PRO A 156 -7.00 -1.33 -14.56
N THR A 157 -7.54 -0.11 -14.48
CA THR A 157 -8.38 0.32 -13.34
C THR A 157 -9.72 -0.43 -13.24
N THR A 158 -10.05 -1.22 -14.27
CA THR A 158 -11.22 -2.11 -14.34
C THR A 158 -10.90 -3.54 -13.93
N SER A 159 -9.62 -3.88 -13.78
CA SER A 159 -9.19 -5.19 -13.28
C SER A 159 -9.52 -5.32 -11.79
N LYS A 160 -9.65 -6.56 -11.32
CA LYS A 160 -9.91 -6.85 -9.91
C LYS A 160 -8.61 -6.69 -9.11
N GLN A 161 -8.75 -6.41 -7.81
CA GLN A 161 -7.63 -6.55 -6.90
C GLN A 161 -7.05 -7.97 -6.96
N ILE A 162 -5.73 -8.07 -6.79
CA ILE A 162 -4.98 -9.31 -6.77
C ILE A 162 -4.75 -9.70 -5.31
N ASP A 163 -5.46 -10.72 -4.85
CA ASP A 163 -5.19 -11.33 -3.55
C ASP A 163 -3.87 -12.12 -3.60
N ILE A 164 -2.92 -11.71 -2.75
CA ILE A 164 -1.62 -12.35 -2.59
C ILE A 164 -1.39 -12.76 -1.14
N LYS A 165 -0.64 -13.83 -0.93
CA LYS A 165 -0.13 -14.22 0.40
C LYS A 165 1.23 -13.62 0.71
N SER A 166 1.97 -13.26 -0.34
CA SER A 166 3.29 -12.66 -0.28
C SER A 166 3.66 -12.11 -1.66
N LEU A 167 4.78 -11.39 -1.75
CA LEU A 167 5.30 -10.94 -3.04
C LEU A 167 5.73 -12.10 -3.97
N ASP A 168 6.15 -13.26 -3.44
CA ASP A 168 6.42 -14.45 -4.27
C ASP A 168 5.12 -15.07 -4.80
N ASP A 169 4.01 -14.91 -4.08
CA ASP A 169 2.67 -15.30 -4.55
C ASP A 169 2.19 -14.38 -5.67
N LEU A 170 2.52 -13.08 -5.63
CA LEU A 170 2.24 -12.16 -6.75
C LEU A 170 2.81 -12.66 -8.08
N TYR A 171 4.05 -13.18 -8.09
CA TYR A 171 4.64 -13.80 -9.30
C TYR A 171 3.75 -14.93 -9.85
N THR A 172 3.20 -15.75 -8.95
CA THR A 172 2.36 -16.90 -9.31
C THR A 172 0.97 -16.47 -9.77
N LYS A 173 0.43 -15.40 -9.16
CA LYS A 173 -0.86 -14.80 -9.52
C LYS A 173 -0.82 -14.07 -10.85
N LEU A 174 0.34 -13.51 -11.21
CA LEU A 174 0.61 -12.96 -12.54
C LEU A 174 0.96 -14.09 -13.52
N ASP A 175 0.05 -15.04 -13.68
CA ASP A 175 0.17 -16.06 -14.71
C ASP A 175 0.01 -15.48 -16.12
N GLU A 176 0.31 -16.28 -17.14
CA GLU A 176 0.26 -15.82 -18.53
C GLU A 176 -1.13 -15.29 -18.94
N ALA A 177 -2.21 -15.89 -18.44
CA ALA A 177 -3.57 -15.44 -18.73
C ALA A 177 -3.85 -14.06 -18.13
N THR A 178 -3.45 -13.86 -16.87
CA THR A 178 -3.61 -12.61 -16.13
C THR A 178 -2.77 -11.51 -16.76
N ILE A 179 -1.52 -11.80 -17.11
CA ILE A 179 -0.63 -10.87 -17.81
C ILE A 179 -1.23 -10.48 -19.17
N LYS A 180 -1.66 -11.46 -19.97
CA LYS A 180 -2.25 -11.21 -21.28
C LYS A 180 -3.48 -10.31 -21.18
N ALA A 181 -4.36 -10.57 -20.22
CA ALA A 181 -5.55 -9.75 -19.97
C ALA A 181 -5.17 -8.31 -19.59
N ALA A 182 -4.27 -8.14 -18.61
CA ALA A 182 -3.81 -6.84 -18.16
C ALA A 182 -3.14 -6.03 -19.27
N LEU A 183 -2.26 -6.65 -20.06
CA LEU A 183 -1.60 -5.98 -21.19
C LEU A 183 -2.60 -5.60 -22.28
N LYS A 184 -3.57 -6.46 -22.58
CA LYS A 184 -4.60 -6.19 -23.61
C LYS A 184 -5.47 -5.01 -23.22
N GLU A 185 -5.98 -5.02 -21.99
CA GLU A 185 -6.79 -3.93 -21.45
C GLU A 185 -5.98 -2.64 -21.30
N GLY A 186 -4.68 -2.75 -20.98
CA GLY A 186 -3.73 -1.64 -20.98
C GLY A 186 -3.35 -1.12 -22.37
N GLY A 187 -3.92 -1.68 -23.46
CA GLY A 187 -3.77 -1.18 -24.83
C GLY A 187 -2.72 -1.89 -25.69
N VAL A 188 -2.11 -2.98 -25.22
CA VAL A 188 -1.17 -3.77 -26.02
C VAL A 188 -1.93 -4.61 -27.05
N THR A 189 -1.79 -4.23 -28.32
CA THR A 189 -2.58 -4.79 -29.44
C THR A 189 -2.11 -6.16 -29.93
N THR A 190 -0.89 -6.58 -29.60
CA THR A 190 -0.28 -7.85 -30.05
C THR A 190 -0.64 -9.05 -29.18
N THR A 191 -1.33 -8.84 -28.07
CA THR A 191 -1.66 -9.83 -27.04
C THR A 191 -2.36 -11.08 -27.55
N GLU A 192 -3.17 -10.97 -28.61
CA GLU A 192 -3.88 -12.13 -29.18
C GLU A 192 -3.02 -12.97 -30.15
N THR A 193 -1.96 -12.39 -30.69
CA THR A 193 -1.11 -13.02 -31.71
C THR A 193 0.24 -13.47 -31.18
N SER A 194 0.63 -13.03 -29.99
CA SER A 194 1.91 -13.37 -29.38
C SER A 194 1.96 -14.83 -28.91
N LYS A 195 3.16 -15.41 -28.98
CA LYS A 195 3.42 -16.81 -28.63
C LYS A 195 3.41 -17.03 -27.12
N SER A 196 3.98 -16.09 -26.36
CA SER A 196 4.01 -16.19 -24.91
C SER A 196 4.25 -14.86 -24.21
N PHE A 197 3.87 -14.82 -22.94
CA PHE A 197 4.23 -13.76 -21.98
C PHE A 197 4.93 -14.37 -20.77
N THR A 198 6.09 -13.85 -20.40
CA THR A 198 6.85 -14.35 -19.25
C THR A 198 7.35 -13.23 -18.37
N ILE A 199 7.24 -13.39 -17.05
CA ILE A 199 7.88 -12.48 -16.10
C ILE A 199 9.39 -12.66 -16.18
N LYS A 200 10.09 -11.54 -16.22
CA LYS A 200 11.54 -11.42 -16.16
C LYS A 200 11.93 -10.53 -14.99
N ASN A 201 13.16 -10.68 -14.53
CA ASN A 201 13.77 -9.77 -13.56
C ASN A 201 13.02 -9.69 -12.22
N ARG A 202 13.55 -8.92 -11.27
CA ARG A 202 12.92 -8.70 -9.96
C ARG A 202 12.06 -7.45 -9.98
N PRO A 203 10.96 -7.40 -9.21
CA PRO A 203 10.07 -6.27 -9.25
C PRO A 203 10.71 -5.06 -8.56
N GLY A 204 10.16 -3.88 -8.81
CA GLY A 204 10.55 -2.63 -8.16
C GLY A 204 9.37 -1.85 -7.64
N LEU A 205 9.63 -0.82 -6.85
CA LEU A 205 8.60 0.10 -6.36
C LEU A 205 9.06 1.53 -6.60
N THR A 206 8.17 2.32 -7.18
CA THR A 206 8.32 3.76 -7.27
C THR A 206 7.37 4.41 -6.29
N ASN A 207 7.82 5.46 -5.59
CA ASN A 207 7.03 6.30 -4.69
C ASN A 207 6.21 5.61 -3.57
N ASP A 208 6.42 4.31 -3.35
CA ASP A 208 5.63 3.48 -2.44
C ASP A 208 4.18 3.17 -2.90
N ASP A 209 3.84 3.47 -4.18
CA ASP A 209 2.47 3.37 -4.72
C ASP A 209 2.36 2.52 -6.01
N LEU A 210 3.49 2.22 -6.68
CA LEU A 210 3.49 1.55 -7.98
C LEU A 210 4.55 0.44 -8.07
N ILE A 211 4.09 -0.81 -8.20
CA ILE A 211 4.92 -1.99 -8.41
C ILE A 211 5.24 -2.13 -9.90
N HIS A 212 6.51 -2.30 -10.20
CA HIS A 212 7.02 -2.50 -11.56
C HIS A 212 7.37 -3.97 -11.79
N VAL A 213 6.76 -4.60 -12.79
CA VAL A 213 6.99 -5.99 -13.19
C VAL A 213 7.44 -6.03 -14.64
N ASN A 214 8.63 -6.57 -14.91
CA ASN A 214 9.12 -6.71 -16.27
C ASN A 214 8.52 -7.96 -16.93
N VAL A 215 7.83 -7.77 -18.05
CA VAL A 215 7.19 -8.84 -18.82
C VAL A 215 7.80 -8.89 -20.21
N GLU A 216 8.41 -10.02 -20.57
CA GLU A 216 8.86 -10.31 -21.92
C GLU A 216 7.70 -10.94 -22.72
N GLU A 217 7.25 -10.21 -23.74
CA GLU A 217 6.37 -10.70 -24.80
C GLU A 217 7.22 -11.31 -25.92
N THR A 218 6.94 -12.57 -26.28
CA THR A 218 7.48 -13.18 -27.50
C THR A 218 6.39 -13.16 -28.58
N LYS A 219 6.60 -12.39 -29.64
CA LYS A 219 5.65 -12.25 -30.75
C LYS A 219 5.64 -13.50 -31.65
N SER A 220 4.67 -13.59 -32.55
CA SER A 220 4.54 -14.68 -33.53
C SER A 220 5.79 -14.88 -34.39
N ASP A 221 6.52 -13.81 -34.68
CA ASP A 221 7.77 -13.78 -35.45
C ASP A 221 9.04 -13.99 -34.61
N ASP A 222 8.90 -14.40 -33.34
CA ASP A 222 9.98 -14.55 -32.34
C ASP A 222 10.66 -13.24 -31.92
N THR A 223 10.16 -12.08 -32.38
CA THR A 223 10.60 -10.78 -31.86
C THR A 223 10.20 -10.64 -30.39
N LYS A 224 11.13 -10.16 -29.56
CA LYS A 224 10.91 -9.94 -28.12
C LYS A 224 10.68 -8.47 -27.81
N VAL A 225 9.67 -8.20 -26.99
CA VAL A 225 9.35 -6.86 -26.49
C VAL A 225 9.24 -6.93 -24.97
N GLN A 226 9.83 -5.95 -24.29
CA GLN A 226 9.75 -5.84 -22.83
C GLN A 226 8.68 -4.81 -22.46
N HIS A 227 7.79 -5.19 -21.56
CA HIS A 227 6.76 -4.34 -20.99
C HIS A 227 7.05 -4.12 -19.50
N ASP A 228 6.99 -2.87 -19.06
CA ASP A 228 6.93 -2.51 -17.65
C ASP A 228 5.45 -2.51 -17.25
N LEU A 229 4.97 -3.64 -16.71
CA LEU A 229 3.63 -3.75 -16.14
C LEU A 229 3.64 -3.04 -14.77
N GLN A 230 2.92 -1.93 -14.71
CA GLN A 230 2.88 -1.03 -13.56
C GLN A 230 1.59 -1.29 -12.78
N ILE A 231 1.70 -1.96 -11.63
CA ILE A 231 0.56 -2.36 -10.81
C ILE A 231 0.49 -1.40 -9.61
N PRO A 232 -0.58 -0.60 -9.47
CA PRO A 232 -0.82 0.16 -8.26
C PRO A 232 -0.79 -0.73 -7.03
N THR A 233 -0.18 -0.29 -5.94
CA THR A 233 -0.14 -1.09 -4.71
C THR A 233 -1.54 -1.31 -4.14
N SER A 234 -2.47 -0.39 -4.41
CA SER A 234 -3.89 -0.53 -4.05
C SER A 234 -4.64 -1.59 -4.86
N ASP A 235 -4.09 -2.05 -5.99
CA ASP A 235 -4.61 -3.23 -6.70
C ASP A 235 -4.15 -4.56 -6.07
N ILE A 236 -3.44 -4.51 -4.95
CA ILE A 236 -2.97 -5.69 -4.22
C ILE A 236 -3.68 -5.78 -2.87
N ASN A 237 -4.13 -6.97 -2.53
CA ASN A 237 -4.68 -7.29 -1.22
C ASN A 237 -3.85 -8.39 -0.55
N LEU A 238 -3.43 -8.21 0.70
CA LEU A 238 -2.67 -9.23 1.42
C LEU A 238 -3.63 -10.15 2.18
N VAL A 239 -3.74 -11.40 1.76
CA VAL A 239 -4.62 -12.40 2.36
C VAL A 239 -3.81 -13.54 2.97
N VAL A 240 -3.81 -13.65 4.30
CA VAL A 240 -3.14 -14.72 5.05
C VAL A 240 -4.19 -15.57 5.76
N SER A 241 -4.40 -16.79 5.27
CA SER A 241 -5.46 -17.70 5.74
C SER A 241 -5.37 -18.10 7.21
N ASP A 242 -4.15 -18.14 7.74
CA ASP A 242 -3.81 -18.75 9.02
C ASP A 242 -2.78 -17.89 9.77
N LEU A 243 -3.01 -16.58 9.79
CA LEU A 243 -2.15 -15.64 10.50
C LEU A 243 -2.13 -15.99 12.00
N THR A 244 -0.96 -16.34 12.52
CA THR A 244 -0.82 -16.63 13.95
C THR A 244 -0.62 -15.33 14.72
N VAL A 245 -1.45 -15.05 15.70
CA VAL A 245 -1.40 -13.90 16.60
C VAL A 245 -1.22 -14.39 18.03
N LYS A 246 -0.16 -13.93 18.70
CA LYS A 246 0.11 -14.19 20.10
C LYS A 246 0.06 -12.87 20.88
N VAL A 247 -0.69 -12.88 21.97
CA VAL A 247 -0.86 -11.76 22.89
C VAL A 247 -0.22 -12.12 24.23
N GLU A 248 0.61 -11.23 24.76
CA GLU A 248 1.35 -11.40 26.01
C GLU A 248 1.18 -10.14 26.88
N GLY A 249 1.24 -10.31 28.19
CA GLY A 249 1.17 -9.22 29.18
C GLY A 249 0.97 -9.80 30.59
N GLN A 250 1.17 -9.00 31.63
CA GLN A 250 1.13 -9.45 33.02
C GLN A 250 -0.24 -10.04 33.39
N ASN A 251 -1.33 -9.45 32.91
CA ASN A 251 -2.70 -9.90 33.18
C ASN A 251 -3.30 -10.73 32.04
N ILE A 252 -2.52 -11.09 31.03
CA ILE A 252 -2.98 -11.94 29.93
C ILE A 252 -2.83 -13.41 30.33
N GLU A 253 -3.87 -14.20 30.09
CA GLU A 253 -3.85 -15.66 30.25
C GLU A 253 -4.11 -16.34 28.90
N THR A 254 -3.37 -17.40 28.61
CA THR A 254 -3.54 -18.22 27.40
C THR A 254 -3.75 -19.66 27.84
N THR A 255 -4.85 -20.24 27.39
CA THR A 255 -5.20 -21.65 27.62
C THR A 255 -5.06 -22.45 26.32
N GLU A 256 -5.13 -23.77 26.40
CA GLU A 256 -5.12 -24.65 25.22
C GLU A 256 -6.24 -24.36 24.20
N ASN A 257 -7.34 -23.75 24.65
CA ASN A 257 -8.48 -23.38 23.81
C ASN A 257 -8.44 -21.92 23.34
N THR A 258 -7.39 -21.17 23.69
CA THR A 258 -7.26 -19.78 23.24
C THR A 258 -6.92 -19.78 21.76
N LYS A 259 -7.81 -19.18 20.95
CA LYS A 259 -7.60 -19.06 19.51
C LYS A 259 -6.41 -18.15 19.23
N THR A 260 -5.45 -18.65 18.46
CA THR A 260 -4.24 -17.90 18.07
C THR A 260 -4.16 -17.69 16.57
N THR A 261 -5.13 -18.13 15.77
CA THR A 261 -5.11 -18.01 14.31
C THR A 261 -6.35 -17.28 13.79
N THR A 262 -6.19 -16.49 12.74
CA THR A 262 -7.26 -15.78 12.03
C THR A 262 -7.01 -15.81 10.52
N GLU A 263 -8.09 -15.75 9.74
CA GLU A 263 -8.00 -15.26 8.36
C GLU A 263 -7.73 -13.75 8.43
N PHE A 264 -6.62 -13.31 7.88
CA PHE A 264 -6.21 -11.91 7.87
C PHE A 264 -6.25 -11.37 6.44
N ASP A 265 -6.92 -10.26 6.26
CA ASP A 265 -7.13 -9.57 5.01
C ASP A 265 -6.70 -8.11 5.21
N PHE A 266 -5.71 -7.66 4.44
CA PHE A 266 -5.20 -6.29 4.51
C PHE A 266 -5.28 -5.61 3.16
N ASN A 267 -6.27 -4.73 3.02
CA ASN A 267 -6.54 -3.95 1.84
C ASN A 267 -5.56 -2.78 1.77
N ILE A 268 -4.60 -2.84 0.85
CA ILE A 268 -3.60 -1.78 0.69
C ILE A 268 -4.31 -0.55 0.13
N GLY A 269 -4.28 0.53 0.91
CA GLY A 269 -4.96 1.77 0.62
C GLY A 269 -4.29 2.62 -0.45
N ILE A 270 -5.09 3.48 -1.06
CA ILE A 270 -4.68 4.45 -2.07
C ILE A 270 -3.90 5.59 -1.39
N ASP A 271 -2.69 5.87 -1.87
CA ASP A 271 -1.92 7.05 -1.47
C ASP A 271 -2.52 8.31 -2.14
N THR A 272 -2.79 9.34 -1.34
CA THR A 272 -3.35 10.62 -1.82
C THR A 272 -2.28 11.56 -2.38
N THR A 273 -1.01 11.25 -2.19
CA THR A 273 0.12 12.07 -2.61
C THR A 273 0.19 12.19 -4.12
N THR A 274 0.18 13.42 -4.64
CA THR A 274 0.32 13.64 -6.09
C THR A 274 1.77 13.79 -6.50
N HIS A 275 2.08 13.25 -7.68
CA HIS A 275 3.39 13.34 -8.34
C HIS A 275 3.31 14.11 -9.66
N TYR A 276 2.32 15.00 -9.76
CA TYR A 276 2.01 15.73 -10.97
C TYR A 276 3.17 16.59 -11.45
N ASN A 277 3.41 16.50 -12.75
CA ASN A 277 4.32 17.36 -13.47
C ASN A 277 3.64 17.80 -14.75
N GLN A 278 3.33 19.09 -14.85
CA GLN A 278 2.67 19.69 -16.00
C GLN A 278 3.43 19.48 -17.33
N GLY A 279 4.76 19.31 -17.26
CA GLY A 279 5.58 19.10 -18.46
C GLY A 279 5.54 20.32 -19.39
N SER A 280 5.32 20.08 -20.68
CA SER A 280 5.27 21.11 -21.72
C SER A 280 3.87 21.62 -22.04
N GLU A 281 2.82 21.00 -21.50
CA GLU A 281 1.45 21.44 -21.75
C GLU A 281 1.21 22.81 -21.08
N THR A 282 0.48 23.69 -21.75
CA THR A 282 0.26 25.06 -21.29
C THR A 282 -1.22 25.37 -21.26
N SER A 283 -1.68 25.99 -20.17
CA SER A 283 -3.01 26.60 -20.10
C SER A 283 -2.91 28.13 -20.12
N THR A 284 -3.88 28.78 -20.74
CA THR A 284 -3.91 30.24 -20.89
C THR A 284 -5.28 30.82 -20.53
N ALA A 285 -5.27 32.05 -20.02
CA ALA A 285 -6.49 32.82 -19.76
C ALA A 285 -6.27 34.31 -20.05
N GLN A 286 -7.31 35.00 -20.51
CA GLN A 286 -7.22 36.45 -20.79
C GLN A 286 -7.03 37.28 -19.51
N THR A 287 -7.73 36.92 -18.45
CA THR A 287 -7.66 37.57 -17.13
C THR A 287 -7.67 36.51 -16.03
N GLU A 288 -7.30 36.89 -14.80
CA GLU A 288 -7.37 35.99 -13.65
C GLU A 288 -8.81 35.52 -13.37
N ASP A 289 -9.79 36.41 -13.50
CA ASP A 289 -11.23 36.10 -13.33
C ASP A 289 -11.77 35.14 -14.41
N ALA A 290 -11.05 34.98 -15.53
CA ALA A 290 -11.43 34.07 -16.61
C ALA A 290 -10.89 32.64 -16.42
N VAL A 291 -10.07 32.39 -15.39
CA VAL A 291 -9.53 31.06 -15.09
C VAL A 291 -10.65 30.14 -14.61
N LYS A 292 -10.92 29.09 -15.38
CA LYS A 292 -11.93 28.07 -15.08
C LYS A 292 -11.29 26.69 -15.06
N VAL A 293 -11.63 25.89 -14.05
CA VAL A 293 -11.03 24.56 -13.84
C VAL A 293 -11.22 23.66 -15.06
N GLU A 294 -12.38 23.70 -15.70
CA GLU A 294 -12.69 22.89 -16.87
C GLU A 294 -11.82 23.23 -18.08
N GLN A 295 -11.54 24.52 -18.30
CA GLN A 295 -10.67 24.95 -19.40
C GLN A 295 -9.22 24.53 -19.13
N VAL A 296 -8.76 24.73 -17.89
CA VAL A 296 -7.42 24.31 -17.46
C VAL A 296 -7.22 22.81 -17.69
N LEU A 297 -8.20 21.97 -17.29
CA LEU A 297 -8.10 20.52 -17.49
C LEU A 297 -8.10 20.12 -18.96
N LYS A 298 -8.87 20.82 -19.82
CA LYS A 298 -8.87 20.59 -21.28
C LYS A 298 -7.53 20.96 -21.91
N ASP A 299 -6.98 22.12 -21.56
CA ASP A 299 -5.68 22.59 -22.05
C ASP A 299 -4.56 21.61 -21.68
N LEU A 300 -4.65 21.02 -20.48
CA LEU A 300 -3.70 20.04 -19.97
C LEU A 300 -3.97 18.60 -20.45
N LYS A 301 -4.98 18.40 -21.31
CA LYS A 301 -5.40 17.08 -21.84
C LYS A 301 -5.81 16.09 -20.75
N LEU A 302 -6.34 16.60 -19.63
CA LEU A 302 -6.90 15.84 -18.52
C LEU A 302 -8.45 15.76 -18.59
N ALA A 303 -9.03 16.48 -19.55
CA ALA A 303 -10.45 16.43 -19.85
C ALA A 303 -10.70 16.70 -21.33
N THR A 304 -11.86 16.30 -21.82
CA THR A 304 -12.32 16.55 -23.19
C THR A 304 -13.66 17.29 -23.18
N ALA A 305 -14.01 17.90 -24.32
CA ALA A 305 -15.33 18.46 -24.51
C ALA A 305 -16.35 17.33 -24.78
N ASP A 306 -17.47 17.37 -24.08
CA ASP A 306 -18.60 16.45 -24.29
C ASP A 306 -19.86 17.29 -24.52
N GLY A 307 -20.04 17.73 -25.77
CA GLY A 307 -21.00 18.76 -26.13
C GLY A 307 -20.72 20.07 -25.40
N ASN A 308 -21.70 20.54 -24.60
CA ASN A 308 -21.55 21.73 -23.76
C ASN A 308 -20.91 21.44 -22.39
N ASN A 309 -20.64 20.17 -22.08
CA ASN A 309 -20.08 19.75 -20.80
C ASN A 309 -18.59 19.42 -20.94
N THR A 310 -17.95 19.18 -19.80
CA THR A 310 -16.57 18.71 -19.70
C THR A 310 -16.58 17.30 -19.16
N LYS A 311 -15.96 16.38 -19.88
CA LYS A 311 -15.77 15.00 -19.43
C LYS A 311 -14.32 14.82 -19.02
N LEU A 312 -14.10 14.45 -17.75
CA LEU A 312 -12.76 14.12 -17.27
C LEU A 312 -12.24 12.87 -17.97
N ASP A 313 -10.96 12.90 -18.32
CA ASP A 313 -10.22 11.71 -18.76
C ASP A 313 -9.59 11.07 -17.52
N ASN A 314 -10.32 10.13 -16.92
CA ASN A 314 -9.91 9.51 -15.66
C ASN A 314 -8.58 8.77 -15.78
N GLU A 315 -8.32 8.12 -16.93
CA GLU A 315 -7.05 7.43 -17.16
C GLU A 315 -5.88 8.42 -17.27
N ALA A 316 -6.07 9.54 -17.99
CA ALA A 316 -5.08 10.58 -18.07
C ALA A 316 -4.81 11.21 -16.69
N LEU A 317 -5.85 11.46 -15.90
CA LEU A 317 -5.73 12.00 -14.54
C LEU A 317 -4.96 11.04 -13.62
N ILE A 318 -5.32 9.76 -13.57
CA ILE A 318 -4.63 8.76 -12.75
C ILE A 318 -3.15 8.70 -13.13
N LYS A 319 -2.84 8.59 -14.42
CA LYS A 319 -1.45 8.52 -14.92
C LYS A 319 -0.66 9.81 -14.62
N ALA A 320 -1.30 10.97 -14.73
CA ALA A 320 -0.64 12.25 -14.52
C ALA A 320 -0.42 12.55 -13.03
N LEU A 321 -1.40 12.24 -12.18
CA LEU A 321 -1.37 12.56 -10.76
C LEU A 321 -0.65 11.50 -9.93
N GLY A 322 -0.65 10.23 -10.36
CA GLY A 322 -0.14 9.11 -9.56
C GLY A 322 -1.08 8.67 -8.45
N VAL A 323 -2.37 9.04 -8.52
CA VAL A 323 -3.39 8.60 -7.57
C VAL A 323 -4.24 7.56 -8.29
N TYR A 324 -4.04 6.30 -7.94
CA TYR A 324 -4.56 5.14 -8.67
C TYR A 324 -5.87 4.60 -8.08
N THR A 325 -6.58 3.77 -8.85
CA THR A 325 -7.81 3.05 -8.42
C THR A 325 -8.92 3.97 -7.88
N VAL A 326 -9.03 5.17 -8.44
CA VAL A 326 -10.06 6.15 -8.11
C VAL A 326 -10.85 6.57 -9.36
N THR A 327 -12.01 7.17 -9.12
CA THR A 327 -12.73 7.94 -10.12
C THR A 327 -12.72 9.40 -9.70
N PHE A 328 -12.17 10.26 -10.55
CA PHE A 328 -12.19 11.71 -10.37
C PHE A 328 -13.53 12.30 -10.80
N SER A 329 -13.98 13.34 -10.10
CA SER A 329 -15.17 14.11 -10.49
C SER A 329 -14.91 15.62 -10.45
N LEU A 330 -15.77 16.36 -11.16
CA LEU A 330 -15.81 17.83 -11.13
C LEU A 330 -16.62 18.38 -9.95
N ASP A 331 -17.14 17.51 -9.07
CA ASP A 331 -17.92 17.95 -7.91
C ASP A 331 -17.03 18.79 -6.99
N ASP A 332 -17.48 20.00 -6.68
CA ASP A 332 -16.71 21.01 -5.92
C ASP A 332 -15.30 21.30 -6.47
N ALA A 333 -15.05 21.00 -7.75
CA ALA A 333 -13.78 21.27 -8.39
C ALA A 333 -13.50 22.76 -8.42
N LYS A 334 -12.24 23.13 -8.13
CA LYS A 334 -11.82 24.52 -8.05
C LYS A 334 -10.41 24.68 -8.55
N VAL A 335 -10.12 25.89 -9.01
CA VAL A 335 -8.78 26.36 -9.34
C VAL A 335 -8.56 27.63 -8.54
N THR A 336 -7.52 27.64 -7.73
CA THR A 336 -7.25 28.73 -6.79
C THR A 336 -5.86 29.27 -7.04
N LYS A 337 -5.75 30.60 -7.09
CA LYS A 337 -4.45 31.26 -7.28
C LYS A 337 -3.60 31.05 -6.03
N ASP A 338 -2.35 30.63 -6.21
CA ASP A 338 -1.42 30.49 -5.10
C ASP A 338 -1.06 31.88 -4.56
N SER A 339 -0.94 32.02 -3.24
CA SER A 339 -0.55 33.29 -2.63
C SER A 339 0.87 33.67 -3.04
N VAL A 340 1.04 34.80 -3.75
CA VAL A 340 2.35 35.26 -4.22
C VAL A 340 2.96 36.21 -3.17
N GLN A 341 4.13 35.86 -2.61
CA GLN A 341 4.84 36.73 -1.66
C GLN A 341 5.70 37.84 -2.32
N SER A 342 5.89 37.84 -3.64
CA SER A 342 6.62 38.90 -4.35
C SER A 342 6.10 39.12 -5.77
N ARG A 343 6.14 40.37 -6.27
CA ARG A 343 5.70 40.70 -7.65
C ARG A 343 6.59 40.04 -8.73
N ALA A 344 5.92 39.60 -9.80
CA ALA A 344 6.35 39.06 -11.12
C ALA A 344 6.47 37.51 -11.21
N PRO A 345 6.08 36.83 -12.33
CA PRO A 345 5.92 37.27 -13.74
C PRO A 345 4.55 36.91 -14.39
N VAL A 346 4.45 36.97 -15.73
CA VAL A 346 3.25 36.71 -16.61
C VAL A 346 2.62 35.32 -16.42
N ASP A 347 3.41 34.36 -15.96
CA ASP A 347 3.00 32.99 -15.66
C ASP A 347 2.63 32.89 -14.18
N THR A 348 1.34 32.66 -13.91
CA THR A 348 0.80 32.65 -12.54
C THR A 348 0.55 31.20 -12.09
N LYS A 349 0.94 30.89 -10.86
CA LYS A 349 0.72 29.56 -10.27
C LYS A 349 -0.66 29.45 -9.64
N TYR A 350 -1.30 28.32 -9.87
CA TYR A 350 -2.59 27.96 -9.31
C TYR A 350 -2.53 26.53 -8.78
N THR A 351 -3.42 26.23 -7.86
CA THR A 351 -3.71 24.89 -7.38
C THR A 351 -5.08 24.46 -7.89
N VAL A 352 -5.13 23.37 -8.64
CA VAL A 352 -6.37 22.68 -9.01
C VAL A 352 -6.73 21.70 -7.91
N THR A 353 -8.00 21.62 -7.55
CA THR A 353 -8.57 20.63 -6.64
C THR A 353 -9.69 19.88 -7.36
N LEU A 354 -9.64 18.55 -7.31
CA LEU A 354 -10.69 17.65 -7.78
C LEU A 354 -11.11 16.71 -6.64
N LYS A 355 -12.35 16.24 -6.68
CA LYS A 355 -12.78 15.10 -5.86
C LYS A 355 -12.31 13.81 -6.50
N ALA A 356 -11.82 12.88 -5.68
CA ALA A 356 -11.55 11.51 -6.08
C ALA A 356 -12.30 10.57 -5.13
N THR A 357 -12.93 9.53 -5.70
CA THR A 357 -13.60 8.48 -4.94
C THR A 357 -12.91 7.14 -5.23
N PRO A 358 -12.54 6.34 -4.21
CA PRO A 358 -12.04 4.99 -4.45
C PRO A 358 -13.00 4.17 -5.29
N ASN A 359 -12.47 3.39 -6.22
CA ASN A 359 -13.26 2.50 -7.04
C ASN A 359 -13.88 1.38 -6.20
N LYS A 360 -14.86 0.69 -6.78
CA LYS A 360 -15.46 -0.51 -6.20
C LYS A 360 -15.38 -1.62 -7.22
N ASP A 361 -14.90 -2.78 -6.80
CA ASP A 361 -15.09 -4.00 -7.56
C ASP A 361 -16.33 -4.76 -7.01
N SER A 362 -16.66 -5.90 -7.61
CA SER A 362 -17.86 -6.65 -7.22
C SER A 362 -17.79 -7.28 -5.82
N ASN A 363 -16.59 -7.37 -5.24
CA ASN A 363 -16.28 -8.15 -4.05
C ASN A 363 -15.62 -7.31 -2.94
N ASN A 364 -15.02 -6.15 -3.27
CA ASN A 364 -14.33 -5.27 -2.35
C ASN A 364 -14.48 -3.80 -2.74
N THR A 365 -14.41 -2.92 -1.75
CA THR A 365 -14.30 -1.47 -1.96
C THR A 365 -12.84 -1.08 -1.73
N TYR A 366 -12.23 -0.42 -2.70
CA TYR A 366 -10.91 0.15 -2.50
C TYR A 366 -10.99 1.19 -1.38
N VAL A 367 -9.94 1.31 -0.58
CA VAL A 367 -9.86 2.26 0.53
C VAL A 367 -8.69 3.20 0.33
N TRP A 368 -8.70 4.34 1.02
CA TRP A 368 -7.52 5.17 1.18
C TRP A 368 -6.54 4.55 2.17
N ASP A 369 -5.33 5.09 2.21
CA ASP A 369 -4.29 4.75 3.18
C ASP A 369 -4.67 4.91 4.67
N ASP A 370 -5.77 5.60 4.98
CA ASP A 370 -6.37 5.68 6.32
C ASP A 370 -7.54 4.69 6.55
N GLY A 371 -7.76 3.77 5.61
CA GLY A 371 -8.81 2.75 5.69
C GLY A 371 -10.22 3.24 5.34
N THR A 372 -10.41 4.52 5.03
CA THR A 372 -11.73 5.08 4.66
C THR A 372 -12.02 4.90 3.16
N SER A 373 -13.29 5.01 2.76
CA SER A 373 -13.70 4.94 1.33
C SER A 373 -14.44 6.19 0.84
N ASP A 374 -14.53 7.23 1.68
CA ASP A 374 -15.21 8.48 1.35
C ASP A 374 -14.41 9.30 0.32
N ALA A 375 -15.09 10.12 -0.47
CA ALA A 375 -14.40 10.95 -1.45
C ALA A 375 -13.44 11.97 -0.80
N LYS A 376 -12.22 12.10 -1.33
CA LYS A 376 -11.20 13.04 -0.85
C LYS A 376 -10.85 14.10 -1.91
N ASP A 377 -10.38 15.25 -1.44
CA ASP A 377 -9.85 16.31 -2.29
C ASP A 377 -8.43 15.95 -2.71
N ILE A 378 -8.18 15.90 -4.02
CA ILE A 378 -6.85 15.73 -4.61
C ILE A 378 -6.43 17.04 -5.24
N THR A 379 -5.27 17.54 -4.81
CA THR A 379 -4.75 18.84 -5.28
C THR A 379 -3.46 18.68 -6.06
N PHE A 380 -3.31 19.47 -7.11
CA PHE A 380 -2.07 19.51 -7.89
C PHE A 380 -1.79 20.92 -8.44
N PRO A 381 -0.50 21.30 -8.54
CA PRO A 381 -0.12 22.62 -9.00
C PRO A 381 -0.16 22.72 -10.52
N VAL A 382 -0.57 23.88 -11.02
CA VAL A 382 -0.55 24.23 -12.45
C VAL A 382 0.01 25.64 -12.63
N THR A 383 0.55 25.91 -13.80
CA THR A 383 0.98 27.24 -14.25
C THR A 383 0.10 27.67 -15.42
N ILE A 384 -0.51 28.84 -15.29
CA ILE A 384 -1.43 29.42 -16.26
C ILE A 384 -0.88 30.77 -16.72
N LYS A 385 -0.84 30.99 -18.04
CA LYS A 385 -0.39 32.25 -18.62
C LYS A 385 -1.57 33.23 -18.68
N ILE A 386 -1.38 34.44 -18.15
CA ILE A 386 -2.42 35.47 -18.12
C ILE A 386 -2.14 36.57 -19.15
N GLY A 387 -3.16 36.96 -19.93
CA GLY A 387 -3.08 38.09 -20.87
C GLY A 387 -2.40 37.76 -22.20
N SER A 388 -2.41 36.49 -22.60
CA SER A 388 -1.90 35.99 -23.89
C SER A 388 -2.87 36.20 -25.04
#